data_AF-A0A699YHW2-F1
#
_entry.id   AF-A0A699YHW2-F1
#
_cell.length_a   1.000
_cell.length_b   1.000
_cell.length_c   1.000
_cell.angle_alpha   90.00
_cell.angle_beta   90.00
_cell.angle_gamma   90.00
#
_symmetry.space_group_name_H-M   'P 1'
#
loop_
_entity.id
_entity.type
_entity.pdbx_description
1 polymer ?
#
loop_
_entity_poly.entity_id
_entity_poly.type
_entity_poly.pdbx_seq_one_letter_code
_entity_poly.pdbx_strand_id
1 'polypeptide(L)'
;MQLPVTVLNANTKREQGRKAQLGNIAAAKAVADIIRTTLGPRSMMKMLMDPNGALAMYKAGVVLTNDGHAILREIDVVHPAAKSMIQLSRTQDEEVGDGTTSVIILGEAEAGPG
;
A
#
# COMPACT_ATOMS: atom_id res chain seq x y z
N MET A 1 -45.74 -1.14 -4.68
CA MET A 1 -44.50 -0.57 -5.25
C MET A 1 -43.58 -0.25 -4.10
N GLN A 2 -42.54 -1.06 -3.87
CA GLN A 2 -41.61 -0.87 -2.76
C GLN A 2 -40.56 0.17 -3.18
N LEU A 3 -40.55 1.31 -2.51
CA LEU A 3 -39.56 2.37 -2.76
C LEU A 3 -38.15 1.81 -2.49
N PRO A 4 -37.13 2.18 -3.28
CA PRO A 4 -35.78 1.66 -3.13
C PRO A 4 -35.23 2.03 -1.75
N VAL A 5 -35.00 1.00 -0.93
CA VAL A 5 -34.36 1.14 0.38
C VAL A 5 -32.93 1.59 0.14
N THR A 6 -32.63 2.85 0.47
CA THR A 6 -31.27 3.37 0.37
C THR A 6 -30.48 2.95 1.60
N VAL A 7 -29.72 1.86 1.49
CA VAL A 7 -28.90 1.26 2.56
C VAL A 7 -27.55 2.00 2.71
N LEU A 8 -27.54 3.33 2.63
CA LEU A 8 -26.30 4.12 2.70
C LEU A 8 -26.45 5.23 3.72
N ASN A 9 -25.40 5.41 4.52
CA ASN A 9 -25.30 6.55 5.42
C ASN A 9 -25.14 7.85 4.61
N ALA A 10 -25.72 8.96 5.07
CA ALA A 10 -25.69 10.27 4.42
C ALA A 10 -24.26 10.79 4.11
N ASN A 11 -23.25 10.33 4.84
CA ASN A 11 -21.84 10.71 4.65
C ASN A 11 -21.05 9.79 3.69
N THR A 12 -21.71 8.91 2.95
CA THR A 12 -21.02 7.94 2.08
C THR A 12 -20.54 8.62 0.78
N LYS A 13 -19.22 8.70 0.59
CA LYS A 13 -18.64 9.04 -0.73
C LYS A 13 -18.78 7.85 -1.69
N ARG A 14 -19.30 8.11 -2.89
CA ARG A 14 -19.35 7.13 -3.98
C ARG A 14 -18.53 7.61 -5.16
N GLU A 15 -17.59 6.78 -5.58
CA GLU A 15 -16.90 6.92 -6.87
C GLU A 15 -17.32 5.76 -7.75
N GLN A 16 -17.59 6.03 -9.04
CA GLN A 16 -18.10 5.04 -9.97
C GLN A 16 -17.38 5.10 -11.32
N GLY A 17 -17.43 3.98 -12.03
CA GLY A 17 -16.90 3.85 -13.39
C GLY A 17 -15.39 4.11 -13.48
N ARG A 18 -14.98 4.69 -14.61
CA ARG A 18 -13.57 4.89 -14.96
C ARG A 18 -12.81 5.76 -13.97
N LYS A 19 -13.48 6.70 -13.30
CA LYS A 19 -12.84 7.56 -12.29
C LYS A 19 -12.38 6.75 -11.07
N ALA A 20 -13.21 5.82 -10.60
CA ALA A 20 -12.84 4.94 -9.49
C ALA A 20 -11.70 3.99 -9.88
N GLN A 21 -11.73 3.46 -11.11
CA GLN A 21 -10.64 2.62 -11.63
C GLN A 21 -9.31 3.39 -11.66
N LEU A 22 -9.29 4.60 -12.22
CA LEU A 22 -8.08 5.43 -12.26
C LEU A 22 -7.58 5.80 -10.84
N GLY A 23 -8.49 6.05 -9.90
CA GLY A 23 -8.13 6.28 -8.49
C GLY A 23 -7.45 5.06 -7.86
N ASN A 24 -7.99 3.86 -8.10
CA ASN A 24 -7.39 2.61 -7.64
C ASN A 24 -5.99 2.39 -8.22
N ILE A 25 -5.82 2.61 -9.53
CA ILE A 25 -4.53 2.44 -10.22
C ILE A 25 -3.51 3.44 -9.68
N ALA A 26 -3.89 4.71 -9.54
CA ALA A 26 -3.00 5.74 -9.01
C ALA A 26 -2.54 5.40 -7.59
N ALA A 27 -3.43 4.85 -6.75
CA ALA A 27 -3.10 4.42 -5.40
C ALA A 27 -2.14 3.22 -5.38
N ALA A 28 -2.39 2.19 -6.21
CA ALA A 28 -1.50 1.03 -6.34
C ALA A 28 -0.11 1.44 -6.85
N LYS A 29 -0.07 2.33 -7.84
CA LYS A 29 1.15 2.91 -8.39
C LYS A 29 1.96 3.67 -7.35
N ALA A 30 1.32 4.52 -6.55
CA ALA A 30 2.01 5.24 -5.48
C ALA A 30 2.67 4.27 -4.48
N VAL A 31 2.00 3.18 -4.10
CA VAL A 31 2.56 2.16 -3.20
C VAL A 31 3.75 1.44 -3.85
N ALA A 32 3.61 1.01 -5.10
CA ALA A 32 4.67 0.31 -5.81
C ALA A 32 5.91 1.19 -6.01
N ASP A 33 5.73 2.46 -6.35
CA ASP A 33 6.84 3.40 -6.59
C ASP A 33 7.69 3.64 -5.32
N ILE A 34 7.09 3.58 -4.13
CA ILE A 34 7.81 3.74 -2.85
C ILE A 34 8.82 2.61 -2.63
N ILE A 35 8.41 1.38 -2.90
CA ILE A 35 9.23 0.17 -2.66
C ILE A 35 9.98 -0.32 -3.90
N ARG A 36 9.73 0.25 -5.09
CA ARG A 36 10.37 -0.20 -6.35
C ARG A 36 11.90 -0.26 -6.25
N THR A 37 12.49 0.69 -5.53
CA THR A 37 13.95 0.77 -5.34
C THR A 37 14.51 -0.20 -4.29
N THR A 38 13.65 -0.94 -3.58
CA THR A 38 14.07 -1.96 -2.62
C THR A 38 14.13 -3.35 -3.26
N LEU A 39 13.77 -3.47 -4.53
CA LEU A 39 13.86 -4.73 -5.27
C LEU A 39 15.27 -4.99 -5.81
N GLY A 40 15.77 -6.21 -5.59
CA GLY A 40 16.97 -6.74 -6.23
C GLY A 40 18.28 -6.58 -5.43
N PRO A 41 19.40 -7.09 -5.96
CA PRO A 41 20.68 -7.16 -5.25
C PRO A 41 21.36 -5.79 -5.08
N ARG A 42 20.88 -4.75 -5.79
CA ARG A 42 21.29 -3.35 -5.62
C ARG A 42 20.16 -2.52 -4.98
N SER A 43 19.42 -3.13 -4.06
CA SER A 43 18.36 -2.46 -3.33
C SER A 43 18.91 -1.31 -2.49
N MET A 44 18.15 -0.23 -2.41
CA MET A 44 18.46 0.92 -1.56
C MET A 44 17.71 0.79 -0.24
N MET A 45 18.38 1.10 0.87
CA MET A 45 17.71 1.24 2.17
C MET A 45 16.81 2.47 2.18
N LYS A 46 15.67 2.36 2.85
CA LYS A 46 14.76 3.46 3.13
C LYS A 46 14.90 3.88 4.59
N MET A 47 14.94 5.18 4.81
CA MET A 47 14.83 5.79 6.13
C MET A 47 13.36 6.20 6.33
N LEU A 48 12.71 5.57 7.28
CA LEU A 48 11.34 5.82 7.71
C LEU A 48 11.41 6.64 8.99
N MET A 49 10.65 7.73 9.04
CA MET A 49 10.58 8.61 10.21
C MET A 49 9.17 8.61 10.74
N ASP A 50 9.01 8.24 12.00
CA ASP A 50 7.76 8.39 12.72
C ASP A 50 7.79 9.68 13.54
N PRO A 51 6.92 10.66 13.22
CA PRO A 51 6.87 11.93 13.93
C PRO A 51 6.48 11.78 15.41
N ASN A 52 5.86 10.66 15.81
CA ASN A 52 5.44 10.41 17.18
C ASN A 52 6.51 9.73 18.04
N GLY A 53 7.64 9.32 17.45
CA GLY A 53 8.74 8.68 18.16
C GLY A 53 8.43 7.26 18.67
N ALA A 54 7.39 6.60 18.16
CA ALA A 54 6.99 5.26 18.58
C ALA A 54 7.88 4.15 17.98
N LEU A 55 8.60 4.43 16.88
CA LEU A 55 9.55 3.49 16.29
C LEU A 55 10.89 3.44 17.04
N ALA A 56 11.05 2.39 17.84
CA ALA A 56 12.24 2.12 18.61
C ALA A 56 13.34 1.45 17.75
N MET A 57 14.24 2.25 17.18
CA MET A 57 15.63 1.78 16.97
C MET A 57 16.71 2.86 17.03
N TYR A 58 16.37 4.16 17.06
CA TYR A 58 17.29 5.22 17.51
C TYR A 58 16.49 6.34 18.18
N LYS A 59 17.16 7.15 19.00
CA LYS A 59 16.66 8.23 19.89
C LYS A 59 15.70 9.28 19.26
N ALA A 60 15.31 9.12 18.00
CA ALA A 60 14.52 10.04 17.18
C ALA A 60 13.36 9.38 16.38
N GLY A 61 12.96 8.12 16.66
CA GLY A 61 11.80 7.52 15.97
C GLY A 61 12.05 7.15 14.51
N VAL A 62 13.25 6.67 14.18
CA VAL A 62 13.68 6.41 12.80
C VAL A 62 13.97 4.92 12.61
N VAL A 63 13.44 4.33 11.53
CA VAL A 63 13.77 2.98 11.07
C VAL A 63 14.45 3.01 9.73
N LEU A 64 15.54 2.25 9.62
CA LEU A 64 16.30 2.05 8.40
C LEU A 64 16.10 0.60 7.97
N THR A 65 15.46 0.39 6.83
CA THR A 65 15.23 -0.96 6.30
C THR A 65 15.12 -0.96 4.78
N ASN A 66 15.49 -2.06 4.16
CA ASN A 66 15.21 -2.35 2.75
C ASN A 66 14.12 -3.41 2.58
N ASP A 67 13.54 -3.93 3.66
CA ASP A 67 12.42 -4.85 3.58
C ASP A 67 11.15 -4.09 3.19
N GLY A 68 10.60 -4.45 2.02
CA GLY A 68 9.36 -3.88 1.50
C GLY A 68 8.18 -4.07 2.46
N HIS A 69 8.08 -5.22 3.13
CA HIS A 69 6.96 -5.46 4.06
C HIS A 69 7.06 -4.58 5.31
N ALA A 70 8.25 -4.46 5.91
CA ALA A 70 8.51 -3.51 6.98
C ALA A 70 8.19 -2.06 6.56
N ILE A 71 8.64 -1.62 5.38
CA ILE A 71 8.35 -0.27 4.87
C ILE A 71 6.85 -0.02 4.75
N LEU A 72 6.12 -0.97 4.14
CA LEU A 72 4.69 -0.83 3.91
C LEU A 72 3.86 -0.84 5.21
N ARG A 73 4.36 -1.45 6.29
CA ARG A 73 3.70 -1.43 7.60
C ARG A 73 3.75 -0.08 8.29
N GLU A 74 4.80 0.71 8.05
CA GLU A 74 4.99 2.00 8.71
C GLU A 74 4.35 3.18 7.97
N ILE A 75 3.84 2.98 6.75
CA ILE A 75 3.24 4.04 5.95
C ILE A 75 1.73 4.11 6.22
N ASP A 76 1.25 5.29 6.61
CA ASP A 76 -0.18 5.54 6.70
C ASP A 76 -0.79 5.77 5.31
N VAL A 77 -1.77 4.94 4.95
CA VAL A 77 -2.46 5.01 3.66
C VAL A 77 -3.96 5.23 3.85
N VAL A 78 -4.49 6.22 3.15
CA VAL A 78 -5.92 6.56 3.21
C VAL A 78 -6.73 5.73 2.19
N HIS A 79 -6.17 5.50 1.00
CA HIS A 79 -6.89 4.90 -0.12
C HIS A 79 -7.13 3.39 0.07
N PRO A 80 -8.34 2.86 -0.14
CA PRO A 80 -8.65 1.45 0.11
C PRO A 80 -7.83 0.50 -0.77
N ALA A 81 -7.62 0.82 -2.05
CA ALA A 81 -6.76 0.00 -2.92
C ALA A 81 -5.31 -0.08 -2.40
N ALA A 82 -4.77 1.00 -1.84
CA ALA A 82 -3.43 0.97 -1.24
C ALA A 82 -3.40 0.07 0.01
N LYS A 83 -4.44 0.11 0.86
CA LYS A 83 -4.57 -0.80 2.00
C LYS A 83 -4.58 -2.27 1.56
N SER A 84 -5.32 -2.58 0.50
CA SER A 84 -5.34 -3.94 -0.07
C SER A 84 -3.94 -4.38 -0.55
N MET A 85 -3.17 -3.49 -1.18
CA MET A 85 -1.79 -3.79 -1.57
C MET A 85 -0.91 -4.13 -0.35
N ILE A 86 -1.00 -3.35 0.73
CA ILE A 86 -0.23 -3.64 1.96
C ILE A 86 -0.61 -5.00 2.56
N GLN A 87 -1.90 -5.34 2.56
CA GLN A 87 -2.36 -6.66 3.03
C GLN A 87 -1.80 -7.79 2.16
N LEU A 88 -1.73 -7.62 0.83
CA LEU A 88 -1.10 -8.60 -0.06
C LEU A 88 0.38 -8.81 0.29
N SER A 89 1.13 -7.75 0.55
CA SER A 89 2.54 -7.87 0.98
C SER A 89 2.66 -8.64 2.30
N ARG A 90 1.73 -8.43 3.24
CA ARG A 90 1.72 -9.14 4.52
C ARG A 90 1.47 -10.63 4.33
N THR A 91 0.46 -11.00 3.54
CA THR A 91 0.18 -12.41 3.26
C THR A 91 1.36 -13.08 2.56
N GLN A 92 2.02 -12.39 1.63
CA GLN A 92 3.22 -12.93 0.97
C GLN A 92 4.38 -13.16 1.95
N ASP A 93 4.57 -12.24 2.91
CA ASP A 93 5.57 -12.36 3.96
C ASP A 93 5.27 -13.54 4.91
N GLU A 94 4.00 -13.70 5.31
CA GLU A 94 3.55 -14.80 6.19
C GLU A 94 3.72 -16.18 5.53
N GLU A 95 3.49 -16.30 4.22
CA GLU A 95 3.52 -17.59 3.51
C GLU A 95 4.94 -18.00 3.07
N VAL A 96 5.75 -17.06 2.57
CA VAL A 96 7.05 -17.38 1.92
C VAL A 96 8.22 -16.62 2.55
N GLY A 97 7.97 -15.47 3.19
CA GLY A 97 9.00 -14.64 3.82
C GLY A 97 9.93 -13.88 2.86
N ASP A 98 9.68 -13.96 1.55
CA ASP A 98 10.38 -13.19 0.51
C ASP A 98 9.44 -12.92 -0.68
N GLY A 99 9.89 -12.09 -1.62
CA GLY A 99 9.13 -11.72 -2.81
C GLY A 99 8.04 -10.68 -2.53
N THR A 100 7.96 -10.15 -1.31
CA THR A 100 7.00 -9.12 -0.89
C THR A 100 7.03 -7.91 -1.83
N THR A 101 8.22 -7.44 -2.18
CA THR A 101 8.42 -6.30 -3.09
C THR A 101 8.02 -6.65 -4.53
N SER A 102 8.34 -7.86 -4.99
CA SER A 102 8.01 -8.33 -6.34
C SER A 102 6.51 -8.45 -6.56
N VAL A 103 5.78 -9.01 -5.59
CA VAL A 103 4.32 -9.19 -5.65
C VAL A 103 3.59 -7.86 -5.76
N ILE A 104 4.05 -6.85 -5.04
CA ILE A 104 3.43 -5.52 -5.07
C ILE A 104 3.69 -4.81 -6.40
N ILE A 105 4.90 -4.91 -6.95
CA ILE A 105 5.23 -4.33 -8.25
C ILE A 105 4.45 -5.04 -9.36
N LEU A 106 4.31 -6.37 -9.28
CA LEU A 106 3.51 -7.13 -10.24
C LEU A 106 2.02 -6.79 -10.15
N GLY A 107 1.47 -6.71 -8.93
CA GLY A 107 0.07 -6.35 -8.72
C GLY A 107 -0.30 -4.95 -9.22
N GLU A 108 0.65 -4.02 -9.17
CA GLU A 108 0.51 -2.70 -9.81
C GLU A 108 0.49 -2.79 -11.35
N ALA A 109 1.41 -3.56 -11.93
CA ALA A 109 1.48 -3.73 -13.38
C ALA A 109 0.18 -4.35 -13.93
N GLU A 110 -0.39 -5.33 -13.23
CA GLU A 110 -1.68 -5.95 -13.57
C GLU A 110 -2.86 -4.99 -13.39
N ALA A 111 -2.77 -4.02 -12.48
CA ALA A 111 -3.80 -2.98 -12.33
C ALA A 111 -3.77 -1.95 -13.46
N GLY A 112 -2.68 -1.87 -14.24
CA GLY A 112 -2.54 -0.94 -15.36
C GLY A 112 -3.61 -1.13 -16.45
N PRO A 113 -3.88 -0.08 -17.25
CA PRO A 113 -4.84 -0.20 -18.34
C PRO A 113 -4.31 -1.13 -19.44
N GLY A 114 -4.87 -2.33 -19.51
CA GLY A 114 -5.03 -3.07 -20.77
C GLY A 114 -6.12 -2.45 -21.63
#